data_AF-A0A7Y5VEF2-F1
#
_entry.id   AF-A0A7Y5VEF2-F1
#
_cell.length_a   1.000
_cell.length_b   1.000
_cell.length_c   1.000
_cell.angle_alpha   90.00
_cell.angle_beta   90.00
_cell.angle_gamma   90.00
#
_symmetry.space_group_name_H-M   'P 1'
#
loop_
_entity.id
_entity.type
_entity.pdbx_description
1 polymer ?
#
loop_
_entity_poly.entity_id
_entity_poly.type
_entity_poly.pdbx_seq_one_letter_code
_entity_poly.pdbx_strand_id
1 'polypeptide(L)'
;MKAIFSHSSCLSKQSVSNYVNGRLSPEKRFEVENHLLDCALCRAAVEGYALTREEAPNISVGPTPRKSTRWRKALLLLCVIGGAAAAIWYARSQRAQQPEILYTRFFAPAANTFLAQGRNAGAEPARAERGIALDYYDEGRYAAALPHFTRYLEQYGQDGEALLYFGIAQLALRQLPEAVHSLSAAAELLPERNAEANWYLTLAHLRNGDTEAAKKILRPLLETQGAYRQKAEDLLRDLEKFD
;
A
#
# COMPACT_ATOMS: atom_id res chain seq x y z
N MET A 1 -17.06 -43.24 88.94
CA MET A 1 -16.87 -41.89 88.37
C MET A 1 -16.90 -42.02 86.86
N LYS A 2 -18.02 -41.66 86.23
CA LYS A 2 -18.19 -41.73 84.75
C LYS A 2 -17.79 -40.38 84.15
N ALA A 3 -17.05 -40.42 83.05
CA ALA A 3 -16.44 -39.28 82.39
C ALA A 3 -17.44 -38.14 82.11
N ILE A 4 -17.12 -36.92 82.57
CA ILE A 4 -18.01 -35.74 82.52
C ILE A 4 -17.88 -34.95 81.21
N PHE A 5 -16.99 -35.33 80.29
CA PHE A 5 -16.88 -34.66 78.98
C PHE A 5 -16.79 -35.67 77.85
N SER A 6 -17.93 -35.94 77.19
CA SER A 6 -17.95 -36.60 75.89
C SER A 6 -17.57 -35.57 74.82
N HIS A 7 -16.37 -35.70 74.25
CA HIS A 7 -15.98 -34.92 73.07
C HIS A 7 -16.82 -35.36 71.87
N SER A 8 -18.02 -34.79 71.73
CA SER A 8 -18.77 -34.85 70.47
C SER A 8 -18.01 -34.00 69.45
N SER A 9 -17.77 -34.56 68.27
CA SER A 9 -17.20 -33.80 67.14
C SER A 9 -18.05 -32.57 66.87
N CYS A 10 -17.43 -31.41 66.64
CA CYS A 10 -18.13 -30.17 66.29
C CYS A 10 -19.05 -30.35 65.08
N LEU A 11 -20.06 -29.48 64.97
CA LEU A 11 -21.02 -29.51 63.86
C LEU A 11 -20.31 -29.35 62.50
N SER A 12 -20.78 -30.11 61.51
CA SER A 12 -20.29 -29.95 60.13
C SER A 12 -20.81 -28.65 59.52
N LYS A 13 -20.05 -28.11 58.56
CA LYS A 13 -20.46 -26.95 57.73
C LYS A 13 -21.84 -27.14 57.09
N GLN A 14 -22.15 -28.35 56.63
CA GLN A 14 -23.42 -28.66 55.98
C GLN A 14 -24.58 -28.69 56.99
N SER A 15 -24.35 -29.21 58.20
CA SER A 15 -25.33 -29.21 59.29
C SER A 15 -25.67 -27.79 59.75
N VAL A 16 -24.66 -26.93 59.93
CA VAL A 16 -24.83 -25.51 60.28
C VAL A 16 -25.62 -24.77 59.20
N SER A 17 -25.24 -24.96 57.93
CA SER A 17 -25.96 -24.35 56.79
C SER A 17 -27.42 -24.81 56.70
N ASN A 18 -27.68 -26.12 56.85
CA ASN A 18 -29.03 -26.65 56.81
C ASN A 18 -29.89 -26.18 58.00
N TYR A 19 -29.28 -26.03 59.19
CA TYR A 19 -29.95 -25.49 60.38
C TYR A 19 -30.38 -24.03 60.16
N VAL A 20 -29.47 -23.17 59.71
CA VAL A 20 -29.76 -21.74 59.41
C VAL A 20 -30.80 -21.59 58.29
N ASN A 21 -30.79 -22.48 57.29
CA ASN A 21 -31.72 -22.46 56.17
C ASN A 21 -33.06 -23.19 56.45
N GLY A 22 -33.28 -23.73 57.65
CA GLY A 22 -34.52 -24.44 58.01
C GLY A 22 -34.76 -25.75 57.25
N ARG A 23 -33.69 -26.39 56.75
CA ARG A 23 -33.75 -27.62 55.92
C ARG A 23 -33.53 -28.93 56.71
N LEU A 24 -33.51 -28.88 58.05
CA LEU A 24 -33.34 -30.06 58.90
C LEU A 24 -34.68 -30.63 59.35
N SER A 25 -34.73 -31.96 59.51
CA SER A 25 -35.86 -32.62 60.17
C SER A 25 -35.92 -32.23 61.66
N PRO A 26 -37.07 -32.36 62.34
CA PRO A 26 -37.21 -32.02 63.76
C PRO A 26 -36.17 -32.71 64.66
N GLU A 27 -35.87 -33.99 64.38
CA GLU A 27 -34.91 -34.79 65.16
C GLU A 27 -33.48 -34.25 64.99
N LYS A 28 -33.08 -33.95 63.75
CA LYS A 28 -31.74 -33.41 63.45
C LYS A 28 -31.57 -31.97 63.92
N ARG A 29 -32.65 -31.20 63.93
CA ARG A 29 -32.68 -29.86 64.47
C ARG A 29 -32.43 -29.88 65.99
N PHE A 30 -33.11 -30.79 66.71
CA PHE A 30 -32.93 -30.96 68.15
C PHE A 30 -31.48 -31.37 68.50
N GLU A 31 -30.87 -32.28 67.75
CA GLU A 31 -29.45 -32.64 67.93
C GLU A 31 -28.51 -31.42 67.80
N VAL A 32 -28.74 -30.58 66.80
CA VAL A 32 -27.96 -29.35 66.58
C VAL A 32 -28.18 -28.37 67.73
N GLU A 33 -29.43 -28.12 68.12
CA GLU A 33 -29.77 -27.21 69.23
C GLU A 33 -29.12 -27.67 70.54
N ASN A 34 -29.18 -28.97 70.85
CA ASN A 34 -28.55 -29.54 72.03
C ASN A 34 -27.02 -29.36 72.01
N HIS A 35 -26.36 -29.52 70.85
CA HIS A 35 -24.92 -29.25 70.73
C HIS A 35 -24.57 -27.76 70.90
N LEU A 36 -25.43 -26.85 70.42
CA LEU A 36 -25.21 -25.40 70.53
C LEU A 36 -25.32 -24.89 71.97
N LEU A 37 -26.01 -25.61 72.87
CA LEU A 37 -26.04 -25.30 74.30
C LEU A 37 -24.65 -25.47 74.94
N ASP A 38 -23.91 -26.48 74.51
CA ASP A 38 -22.62 -26.86 75.12
C ASP A 38 -21.38 -26.32 74.37
N CYS A 39 -21.53 -25.86 73.12
CA CYS A 39 -20.40 -25.44 72.27
C CYS A 39 -20.50 -23.97 71.83
N ALA A 40 -19.74 -23.11 72.51
CA ALA A 40 -19.67 -21.67 72.19
C ALA A 40 -19.14 -21.38 70.77
N LEU A 41 -18.19 -22.18 70.27
CA LEU A 41 -17.63 -22.01 68.92
C LEU A 41 -18.66 -22.32 67.83
N CYS A 42 -19.46 -23.37 68.00
CA CYS A 42 -20.52 -23.72 67.05
C CYS A 42 -21.66 -22.69 67.08
N ARG A 43 -21.93 -22.08 68.24
CA ARG A 43 -22.89 -20.97 68.37
C ARG A 43 -22.46 -19.75 67.56
N ALA A 44 -21.21 -19.32 67.74
CA ALA A 44 -20.63 -18.23 66.95
C ALA A 44 -20.60 -18.56 65.44
N ALA A 45 -20.35 -19.83 65.08
CA ALA A 45 -20.41 -20.26 63.69
C ALA A 45 -21.82 -20.15 63.10
N VAL A 46 -22.85 -20.61 63.81
CA VAL A 46 -24.26 -20.49 63.37
C VAL A 46 -24.65 -19.02 63.20
N GLU A 47 -24.28 -18.15 64.13
CA GLU A 47 -24.50 -16.70 64.05
C GLU A 47 -23.84 -16.10 62.80
N GLY A 48 -22.57 -16.45 62.53
CA GLY A 48 -21.88 -16.02 61.31
C GLY A 48 -22.56 -16.50 60.02
N TYR A 49 -23.02 -17.75 59.99
CA TYR A 49 -23.79 -18.29 58.86
C TYR A 49 -25.14 -17.58 58.69
N ALA A 50 -25.80 -17.18 59.78
CA ALA A 50 -27.03 -16.41 59.72
C ALA A 50 -26.82 -14.99 59.17
N LEU A 51 -25.66 -14.37 59.40
CA LEU A 51 -25.32 -13.07 58.80
C LEU A 51 -25.07 -13.18 57.29
N THR A 52 -24.50 -14.28 56.80
CA THR A 52 -24.37 -14.54 55.36
C THR A 52 -25.69 -14.86 54.64
N ARG A 53 -26.81 -14.86 55.38
CA ARG A 53 -28.17 -15.07 54.87
C ARG A 53 -28.78 -13.80 54.25
N GLU A 54 -28.09 -12.65 54.30
CA GLU A 54 -28.44 -11.52 53.43
C GLU A 54 -28.33 -11.96 51.97
N GLU A 55 -29.45 -11.83 51.23
CA GLU A 55 -29.67 -12.29 49.86
C GLU A 55 -28.38 -12.66 49.12
N ALA A 56 -28.09 -13.96 49.00
CA ALA A 56 -27.41 -14.41 47.79
C ALA A 56 -28.30 -13.92 46.65
N PRO A 57 -27.87 -12.92 45.84
CA PRO A 57 -28.71 -12.46 44.75
C PRO A 57 -29.07 -13.70 43.94
N ASN A 58 -30.36 -13.84 43.64
CA ASN A 58 -30.82 -14.83 42.68
C ASN A 58 -30.26 -14.44 41.30
N ILE A 59 -28.96 -14.64 41.13
CA ILE A 59 -28.30 -14.59 39.85
C ILE A 59 -28.74 -15.89 39.20
N SER A 60 -29.86 -15.83 38.49
CA SER A 60 -30.12 -16.77 37.42
C SER A 60 -28.88 -16.72 36.54
N VAL A 61 -28.02 -17.74 36.66
CA VAL A 61 -26.93 -17.95 35.70
C VAL A 61 -27.65 -18.33 34.41
N GLY A 62 -28.01 -17.30 33.62
CA GLY A 62 -28.49 -17.50 32.26
C GLY A 62 -27.45 -18.35 31.53
N PRO A 63 -27.87 -19.22 30.58
CA PRO A 63 -26.94 -20.07 29.86
C PRO A 63 -25.78 -19.23 29.36
N THR A 64 -24.56 -19.54 29.81
CA THR A 64 -23.35 -18.83 29.39
C THR A 64 -23.37 -18.76 27.86
N PRO A 65 -23.22 -17.58 27.22
CA PRO A 65 -23.27 -17.49 25.77
C PRO A 65 -22.17 -18.40 25.22
N ARG A 66 -22.60 -19.51 24.60
CA ARG A 66 -21.73 -20.53 24.03
C ARG A 66 -20.89 -19.81 22.97
N LYS A 67 -19.63 -19.47 23.30
CA LYS A 67 -18.73 -18.70 22.42
C LYS A 67 -18.61 -19.44 21.09
N SER A 68 -19.39 -19.00 20.10
CA SER A 68 -19.51 -19.66 18.81
C SER A 68 -18.18 -19.62 18.07
N THR A 69 -17.55 -20.77 17.86
CA THR A 69 -16.29 -20.85 17.10
C THR A 69 -16.45 -20.39 15.64
N ARG A 70 -17.69 -20.23 15.16
CA ARG A 70 -18.01 -19.81 13.79
C ARG A 70 -17.64 -18.34 13.52
N TRP A 71 -17.84 -17.42 14.47
CA TRP A 71 -17.44 -16.01 14.27
C TRP A 71 -15.93 -15.83 14.27
N ARG A 72 -15.19 -16.62 15.07
CA ARG A 72 -13.71 -16.63 15.03
C ARG A 72 -13.17 -17.15 13.68
N LYS A 73 -13.80 -18.20 13.13
CA LYS A 73 -13.47 -18.70 11.78
C LYS A 73 -13.84 -17.70 10.68
N ALA A 74 -14.98 -17.02 10.79
CA ALA A 74 -15.38 -15.96 9.86
C ALA A 74 -14.40 -14.77 9.89
N LEU A 75 -13.95 -14.35 11.08
CA LEU A 75 -12.97 -13.27 11.24
C LEU A 75 -11.61 -13.63 10.61
N LEU A 76 -11.15 -14.87 10.80
CA LEU A 76 -9.93 -15.39 10.16
C LEU A 76 -10.04 -15.39 8.62
N LEU A 77 -11.19 -15.82 8.08
CA LEU A 77 -11.45 -15.81 6.64
C LEU A 77 -11.43 -14.38 6.07
N LEU A 78 -12.02 -13.42 6.78
CA LEU A 78 -12.01 -12.00 6.41
C LEU A 78 -10.59 -11.42 6.40
N CYS A 79 -9.77 -11.74 7.40
CA CYS A 79 -8.36 -11.31 7.43
C CYS A 79 -7.54 -11.91 6.28
N VAL A 80 -7.77 -13.18 5.93
CA VAL A 80 -7.08 -13.83 4.80
C VAL A 80 -7.49 -13.20 3.48
N ILE A 81 -8.78 -12.95 3.27
CA ILE A 81 -9.29 -12.29 2.05
C ILE A 81 -8.78 -10.85 1.98
N GLY A 82 -8.83 -10.10 3.07
CA GLY A 82 -8.31 -8.74 3.15
C GLY A 82 -6.80 -8.67 2.88
N GLY A 83 -6.03 -9.61 3.43
CA GLY A 83 -4.60 -9.74 3.17
C GLY A 83 -4.29 -10.07 1.71
N ALA A 84 -5.04 -11.01 1.11
CA ALA A 84 -4.90 -11.35 -0.30
C ALA A 84 -5.27 -10.16 -1.21
N ALA A 85 -6.36 -9.45 -0.90
CA ALA A 85 -6.76 -8.26 -1.63
C ALA A 85 -5.71 -7.13 -1.52
N ALA A 86 -5.16 -6.91 -0.32
CA ALA A 86 -4.09 -5.94 -0.10
C ALA A 86 -2.80 -6.33 -0.85
N ALA A 87 -2.43 -7.61 -0.87
CA ALA A 87 -1.28 -8.10 -1.63
C ALA A 87 -1.48 -7.92 -3.14
N ILE A 88 -2.68 -8.21 -3.67
CA ILE A 88 -3.03 -7.99 -5.07
C ILE A 88 -3.01 -6.50 -5.41
N TRP A 89 -3.58 -5.65 -4.54
CA TRP A 89 -3.56 -4.20 -4.71
C TRP A 89 -2.13 -3.66 -4.69
N TYR A 90 -1.31 -4.11 -3.75
CA TYR A 90 0.10 -3.73 -3.64
C TYR A 90 0.89 -4.16 -4.89
N ALA A 91 0.74 -5.41 -5.34
CA ALA A 91 1.39 -5.91 -6.55
C ALA A 91 0.96 -5.13 -7.80
N ARG A 92 -0.34 -4.80 -7.92
CA ARG A 92 -0.85 -3.95 -9.01
C ARG A 92 -0.29 -2.53 -8.95
N SER A 93 -0.23 -1.94 -7.75
CA SER A 93 0.29 -0.58 -7.55
C SER A 93 1.78 -0.49 -7.88
N GLN A 94 2.55 -1.51 -7.49
CA GLN A 94 3.96 -1.65 -7.84
C GLN A 94 4.13 -1.73 -9.37
N ARG A 95 3.37 -2.62 -10.03
CA ARG A 95 3.44 -2.78 -11.50
C ARG A 95 3.06 -1.50 -12.25
N ALA A 96 2.11 -0.72 -11.71
CA ALA A 96 1.71 0.56 -12.29
C ALA A 96 2.78 1.67 -12.16
N GLN A 97 3.67 1.60 -11.16
CA GLN A 97 4.72 2.60 -10.95
C GLN A 97 6.02 2.30 -11.71
N GLN A 98 6.22 1.07 -12.16
CA GLN A 98 7.45 0.64 -12.85
C GLN A 98 7.83 1.50 -14.07
N PRO A 99 6.90 1.85 -14.99
CA PRO A 99 7.27 2.62 -16.17
C PRO A 99 7.79 4.03 -15.82
N GLU A 100 7.23 4.69 -14.79
CA GLU A 100 7.69 6.01 -14.35
C GLU A 100 9.06 5.94 -13.66
N ILE A 101 9.33 4.89 -12.86
CA ILE A 101 10.64 4.70 -12.22
C ILE A 101 11.73 4.48 -13.27
N LEU A 102 11.47 3.62 -14.25
CA LEU A 102 12.41 3.34 -15.34
C LEU A 102 12.60 4.59 -16.20
N TYR A 103 11.53 5.30 -16.58
CA TYR A 103 11.63 6.58 -17.26
C TYR A 103 12.54 7.56 -16.49
N THR A 104 12.30 7.76 -15.18
CA THR A 104 13.07 8.72 -14.37
C THR A 104 14.56 8.38 -14.31
N ARG A 105 14.89 7.08 -14.30
CA ARG A 105 16.29 6.62 -14.29
C ARG A 105 17.00 6.85 -15.62
N PHE A 106 16.31 6.66 -16.73
CA PHE A 106 16.91 6.65 -18.07
C PHE A 106 16.74 7.98 -18.83
N PHE A 107 15.83 8.84 -18.38
CA PHE A 107 15.62 10.14 -18.99
C PHE A 107 16.72 11.12 -18.62
N ALA A 108 17.40 11.60 -19.65
CA ALA A 108 18.26 12.78 -19.62
C ALA A 108 17.92 13.61 -20.86
N PRO A 109 17.73 14.94 -20.75
CA PRO A 109 17.48 15.79 -21.92
C PRO A 109 18.60 15.71 -22.94
N ALA A 110 18.27 15.84 -24.23
CA ALA A 110 19.27 15.85 -25.28
C ALA A 110 20.10 17.12 -25.20
N ALA A 111 21.41 17.02 -25.38
CA ALA A 111 22.22 18.22 -25.51
C ALA A 111 21.84 18.95 -26.80
N ASN A 112 21.57 20.25 -26.70
CA ASN A 112 21.25 21.06 -27.86
C ASN A 112 22.45 21.22 -28.80
N THR A 113 22.37 20.59 -29.96
CA THR A 113 23.39 20.64 -31.02
C THR A 113 23.19 21.77 -32.03
N PHE A 114 22.07 22.50 -31.99
CA PHE A 114 21.80 23.60 -32.94
C PHE A 114 22.81 24.75 -32.83
N LEU A 115 23.48 24.88 -31.69
CA LEU A 115 24.51 25.91 -31.47
C LEU A 115 25.65 25.84 -32.49
N ALA A 116 25.88 24.67 -33.10
CA ALA A 116 26.91 24.48 -34.13
C ALA A 116 26.51 25.00 -35.53
N GLN A 117 25.21 25.21 -35.81
CA GLN A 117 24.71 25.54 -37.17
C GLN A 117 24.46 27.04 -37.42
N GLY A 118 25.02 27.91 -36.58
CA GLY A 118 25.11 29.34 -36.86
C GLY A 118 24.07 30.19 -36.14
N ARG A 119 24.51 30.83 -35.04
CA ARG A 119 23.77 31.89 -34.32
C ARG A 119 23.64 33.21 -35.11
N ASN A 120 24.17 33.31 -36.33
CA ASN A 120 24.31 34.58 -37.02
C ASN A 120 23.87 34.51 -38.49
N ALA A 121 22.61 34.81 -38.75
CA ALA A 121 22.13 35.42 -40.00
C ALA A 121 20.73 35.98 -39.71
N GLY A 122 20.49 37.27 -39.96
CA GLY A 122 19.25 37.99 -39.62
C GLY A 122 17.99 37.20 -39.96
N ALA A 123 17.46 36.50 -38.96
CA ALA A 123 16.59 35.37 -39.19
C ALA A 123 15.13 35.84 -39.25
N GLU A 124 14.41 35.41 -40.29
CA GLU A 124 12.95 35.47 -40.38
C GLU A 124 12.30 35.18 -39.01
N PRO A 125 11.20 35.87 -38.63
CA PRO A 125 10.62 35.79 -37.29
C PRO A 125 10.44 34.35 -36.77
N ALA A 126 10.04 33.41 -37.63
CA ALA A 126 9.90 32.01 -37.24
C ALA A 126 11.23 31.35 -36.86
N ARG A 127 12.34 31.62 -37.55
CA ARG A 127 13.66 31.11 -37.15
C ARG A 127 14.12 31.68 -35.80
N ALA A 128 13.68 32.89 -35.44
CA ALA A 128 13.90 33.44 -34.10
C ALA A 128 13.14 32.64 -33.02
N GLU A 129 11.89 32.23 -33.29
CA GLU A 129 11.11 31.37 -32.39
C GLU A 129 11.85 30.06 -32.06
N ARG A 130 12.49 29.42 -33.05
CA ARG A 130 13.31 28.22 -32.80
C ARG A 130 14.45 28.48 -31.81
N GLY A 131 15.17 29.59 -31.99
CA GLY A 131 16.27 29.97 -31.09
C GLY A 131 15.78 30.16 -29.65
N ILE A 132 14.70 30.92 -29.47
CA ILE A 132 14.08 31.15 -28.15
C ILE A 132 13.61 29.84 -27.50
N ALA A 133 12.99 28.96 -28.30
CA ALA A 133 12.54 27.66 -27.81
C ALA A 133 13.71 26.82 -27.28
N LEU A 134 14.82 26.80 -28.00
CA LEU A 134 16.02 26.06 -27.64
C LEU A 134 16.75 26.66 -26.43
N ASP A 135 16.79 27.98 -26.30
CA ASP A 135 17.34 28.64 -25.11
C ASP A 135 16.54 28.25 -23.85
N TYR A 136 15.20 28.29 -23.92
CA TYR A 136 14.36 27.79 -22.81
C TYR A 136 14.51 26.29 -22.56
N TYR A 137 14.69 25.49 -23.63
CA TYR A 137 14.92 24.05 -23.52
C TYR A 137 16.22 23.75 -22.76
N ASP A 138 17.31 24.45 -23.08
CA ASP A 138 18.61 24.30 -22.43
C ASP A 138 18.58 24.72 -20.96
N GLU A 139 17.73 25.69 -20.62
CA GLU A 139 17.43 26.08 -19.23
C GLU A 139 16.54 25.05 -18.49
N GLY A 140 16.07 23.99 -19.17
CA GLY A 140 15.11 23.02 -18.62
C GLY A 140 13.69 23.59 -18.45
N ARG A 141 13.41 24.78 -18.98
CA ARG A 141 12.12 25.48 -18.89
C ARG A 141 11.21 25.07 -20.03
N TYR A 142 10.90 23.77 -20.09
CA TYR A 142 10.11 23.17 -21.18
C TYR A 142 8.76 23.85 -21.41
N ALA A 143 8.06 24.25 -20.33
CA ALA A 143 6.77 24.93 -20.44
C ALA A 143 6.86 26.28 -21.17
N ALA A 144 7.98 26.99 -21.01
CA ALA A 144 8.25 28.23 -21.72
C ALA A 144 8.71 27.95 -23.16
N ALA A 145 9.40 26.84 -23.42
CA ALA A 145 9.87 26.45 -24.74
C ALA A 145 8.72 26.05 -25.70
N LEU A 146 7.71 25.32 -25.22
CA LEU A 146 6.61 24.80 -26.04
C LEU A 146 5.96 25.81 -26.98
N PRO A 147 5.47 26.99 -26.53
CA PRO A 147 4.79 27.93 -27.43
C PRO A 147 5.70 28.44 -28.55
N HIS A 148 7.00 28.58 -28.30
CA HIS A 148 7.97 29.00 -29.31
C HIS A 148 8.23 27.88 -30.33
N PHE A 149 8.36 26.62 -29.88
CA PHE A 149 8.40 25.48 -30.80
C PHE A 149 7.12 25.37 -31.64
N THR A 150 5.94 25.58 -31.04
CA THR A 150 4.66 25.54 -31.78
C THR A 150 4.64 26.55 -32.91
N ARG A 151 4.94 27.84 -32.64
CA ARG A 151 4.97 28.88 -33.69
C ARG A 151 6.01 28.59 -34.77
N TYR A 152 7.16 28.03 -34.39
CA TYR A 152 8.17 27.63 -35.36
C TYR A 152 7.67 26.50 -36.28
N LEU A 153 7.12 25.44 -35.69
CA LEU A 153 6.66 24.25 -36.40
C LEU A 153 5.36 24.48 -37.19
N GLU A 154 4.61 25.55 -36.94
CA GLU A 154 3.52 25.99 -37.84
C GLU A 154 4.03 26.30 -39.25
N GLN A 155 5.25 26.81 -39.38
CA GLN A 155 5.87 27.13 -40.67
C GLN A 155 6.84 26.05 -41.14
N TYR A 156 7.52 25.40 -40.20
CA TYR A 156 8.57 24.41 -40.47
C TYR A 156 8.22 23.04 -39.88
N GLY A 157 6.98 22.58 -40.09
CA GLY A 157 6.45 21.36 -39.45
C GLY A 157 7.16 20.04 -39.77
N GLN A 158 8.13 20.04 -40.69
CA GLN A 158 8.97 18.90 -41.04
C GLN A 158 10.45 19.09 -40.62
N ASP A 159 10.77 20.08 -39.79
CA ASP A 159 12.09 20.20 -39.17
C ASP A 159 12.24 19.11 -38.10
N GLY A 160 12.87 18.00 -38.48
CA GLY A 160 13.06 16.83 -37.63
C GLY A 160 13.84 17.14 -36.34
N GLU A 161 14.80 18.07 -36.37
CA GLU A 161 15.54 18.45 -35.17
C GLU A 161 14.66 19.25 -34.21
N ALA A 162 13.89 20.21 -34.71
CA ALA A 162 12.94 20.94 -33.88
C ALA A 162 11.86 20.02 -33.30
N LEU A 163 11.36 19.06 -34.09
CA LEU A 163 10.42 18.04 -33.63
C LEU A 163 11.01 17.14 -32.53
N LEU A 164 12.30 16.81 -32.62
CA LEU A 164 13.00 16.04 -31.58
C LEU A 164 13.00 16.81 -30.25
N TYR A 165 13.48 18.05 -30.23
CA TYR A 165 13.53 18.85 -28.99
C TYR A 165 12.13 19.19 -28.46
N PHE A 166 11.17 19.50 -29.35
CA PHE A 166 9.78 19.73 -28.99
C PHE A 166 9.17 18.49 -28.33
N GLY A 167 9.36 17.32 -28.93
CA GLY A 167 8.91 16.03 -28.39
C GLY A 167 9.53 15.71 -27.03
N ILE A 168 10.82 16.02 -26.82
CA ILE A 168 11.46 15.85 -25.51
C ILE A 168 10.88 16.82 -24.47
N ALA A 169 10.59 18.07 -24.85
CA ALA A 169 9.95 19.05 -23.97
C ALA A 169 8.53 18.61 -23.57
N GLN A 170 7.74 18.13 -24.51
CA GLN A 170 6.42 17.54 -24.28
C GLN A 170 6.51 16.33 -23.34
N LEU A 171 7.47 15.45 -23.59
CA LEU A 171 7.73 14.27 -22.76
C LEU A 171 8.03 14.66 -21.31
N ALA A 172 8.90 15.65 -21.10
CA ALA A 172 9.24 16.16 -19.78
C ALA A 172 8.00 16.69 -19.03
N LEU A 173 7.09 17.34 -19.75
CA LEU A 173 5.84 17.92 -19.24
C LEU A 173 4.67 16.92 -19.12
N ARG A 174 4.89 15.63 -19.38
CA ARG A 174 3.85 14.57 -19.43
C ARG A 174 2.75 14.83 -20.47
N GLN A 175 3.04 15.54 -21.56
CA GLN A 175 2.18 15.58 -22.74
C GLN A 175 2.48 14.34 -23.60
N LEU A 176 2.10 13.17 -23.09
CA LEU A 176 2.60 11.88 -23.57
C LEU A 176 2.13 11.55 -25.00
N PRO A 177 0.84 11.68 -25.35
CA PRO A 177 0.39 11.42 -26.72
C PRO A 177 1.05 12.34 -27.75
N GLU A 178 1.19 13.62 -27.42
CA GLU A 178 1.83 14.61 -28.29
C GLU A 178 3.33 14.35 -28.43
N ALA A 179 4.00 14.00 -27.32
CA ALA A 179 5.41 13.63 -27.33
C ALA A 179 5.66 12.41 -28.22
N VAL A 180 4.84 11.37 -28.11
CA VAL A 180 4.92 10.18 -28.99
C VAL A 180 4.77 10.58 -30.44
N HIS A 181 3.80 11.46 -30.76
CA HIS A 181 3.59 11.94 -32.13
C HIS A 181 4.81 12.71 -32.68
N SER A 182 5.29 13.72 -31.96
CA SER A 182 6.43 14.54 -32.39
C SER A 182 7.73 13.74 -32.48
N LEU A 183 7.98 12.82 -31.53
CA LEU A 183 9.17 11.98 -31.54
C LEU A 183 9.14 10.90 -32.63
N SER A 184 7.95 10.37 -32.95
CA SER A 184 7.78 9.46 -34.09
C SER A 184 8.13 10.16 -35.40
N ALA A 185 7.61 11.38 -35.60
CA ALA A 185 7.93 12.18 -36.77
C ALA A 185 9.43 12.52 -36.83
N ALA A 186 10.04 12.89 -35.69
CA ALA A 186 11.47 13.15 -35.60
C ALA A 186 12.31 11.92 -35.98
N ALA A 187 11.92 10.71 -35.55
CA ALA A 187 12.64 9.48 -35.88
C ALA A 187 12.62 9.17 -37.38
N GLU A 188 11.52 9.49 -38.08
CA GLU A 188 11.41 9.34 -39.53
C GLU A 188 12.23 10.39 -40.29
N LEU A 189 12.27 11.63 -39.79
CA LEU A 189 12.89 12.78 -40.45
C LEU A 189 14.40 12.91 -40.18
N LEU A 190 14.94 12.19 -39.18
CA LEU A 190 16.35 12.24 -38.79
C LEU A 190 17.05 10.88 -38.94
N PRO A 191 17.36 10.39 -40.15
CA PRO A 191 18.06 9.11 -40.33
C PRO A 191 19.41 9.07 -39.60
N GLU A 192 20.17 10.18 -39.62
CA GLU A 192 21.48 10.30 -38.97
C GLU A 192 21.40 10.31 -37.43
N ARG A 193 20.27 10.73 -36.86
CA ARG A 193 20.02 10.75 -35.41
C ARG A 193 18.87 9.81 -35.03
N ASN A 194 18.60 8.82 -35.87
CA ASN A 194 17.43 7.95 -35.73
C ASN A 194 17.49 7.17 -34.41
N ALA A 195 18.68 6.72 -34.00
CA ALA A 195 18.88 6.04 -32.72
C ALA A 195 18.53 6.93 -31.51
N GLU A 196 18.85 8.23 -31.59
CA GLU A 196 18.50 9.20 -30.55
C GLU A 196 17.00 9.48 -30.52
N ALA A 197 16.39 9.75 -31.68
CA ALA A 197 14.96 10.00 -31.75
C ALA A 197 14.15 8.78 -31.28
N ASN A 198 14.53 7.57 -31.70
CA ASN A 198 13.92 6.33 -31.24
C ASN A 198 14.14 6.09 -29.74
N TRP A 199 15.30 6.48 -29.19
CA TRP A 199 15.52 6.40 -27.75
C TRP A 199 14.52 7.26 -26.97
N TYR A 200 14.29 8.51 -27.37
CA TYR A 200 13.28 9.34 -26.71
C TYR A 200 11.85 8.86 -26.98
N LEU A 201 11.56 8.34 -28.17
CA LEU A 201 10.26 7.73 -28.48
C LEU A 201 9.99 6.51 -27.59
N THR A 202 11.00 5.67 -27.34
CA THR A 202 10.93 4.58 -26.35
C THR A 202 10.57 5.12 -24.98
N LEU A 203 11.26 6.16 -24.51
CA LEU A 203 10.99 6.76 -23.21
C LEU A 203 9.58 7.38 -23.13
N ALA A 204 9.07 7.93 -24.23
CA ALA A 204 7.71 8.44 -24.32
C ALA A 204 6.67 7.33 -24.20
N HIS A 205 6.83 6.23 -24.94
CA HIS A 205 5.94 5.07 -24.80
C HIS A 205 6.00 4.44 -23.41
N LEU A 206 7.21 4.33 -22.84
CA LEU A 206 7.38 3.83 -21.49
C LEU A 206 6.62 4.70 -20.49
N ARG A 207 6.79 6.01 -20.54
CA ARG A 207 6.08 6.95 -19.66
C ARG A 207 4.57 6.95 -19.90
N ASN A 208 4.13 6.66 -21.13
CA ASN A 208 2.72 6.47 -21.50
C ASN A 208 2.10 5.16 -20.99
N GLY A 209 2.92 4.25 -20.44
CA GLY A 209 2.47 2.92 -19.99
C GLY A 209 2.45 1.88 -21.10
N ASP A 210 2.86 2.23 -22.32
CA ASP A 210 2.90 1.34 -23.49
C ASP A 210 4.23 0.57 -23.54
N THR A 211 4.50 -0.23 -22.51
CA THR A 211 5.75 -0.99 -22.36
C THR A 211 6.04 -1.88 -23.57
N GLU A 212 5.02 -2.49 -24.18
CA GLU A 212 5.20 -3.34 -25.36
C GLU A 212 5.63 -2.54 -26.60
N ALA A 213 5.10 -1.34 -26.79
CA ALA A 213 5.54 -0.44 -27.85
C ALA A 213 6.99 0.00 -27.61
N ALA A 214 7.33 0.35 -26.37
CA ALA A 214 8.70 0.70 -25.98
C ALA A 214 9.68 -0.45 -26.31
N LYS A 215 9.36 -1.69 -25.94
CA LYS A 215 10.16 -2.89 -26.26
C LYS A 215 10.31 -3.08 -27.78
N LYS A 216 9.27 -2.84 -28.57
CA LYS A 216 9.32 -2.95 -30.04
C LYS A 216 10.33 -1.97 -30.66
N ILE A 217 10.38 -0.74 -30.16
CA ILE A 217 11.31 0.30 -30.63
C ILE A 217 12.75 0.05 -30.12
N LEU A 218 12.88 -0.51 -28.91
CA LEU A 218 14.17 -0.87 -28.31
C LEU A 218 14.93 -1.93 -29.11
N ARG A 219 14.22 -2.94 -29.66
CA ARG A 219 14.86 -4.07 -30.35
C ARG A 219 15.77 -3.63 -31.51
N PRO A 220 15.34 -2.77 -32.45
CA PRO A 220 16.24 -2.21 -33.48
C PRO A 220 17.46 -1.47 -32.92
N LEU A 221 17.35 -0.82 -31.75
CA LEU A 221 18.46 -0.07 -31.15
C LEU A 221 19.61 -0.99 -30.70
N LEU A 222 19.35 -2.27 -30.45
CA LEU A 222 20.38 -3.25 -30.09
C LEU A 222 21.36 -3.54 -31.23
N GLU A 223 20.92 -3.35 -32.48
CA GLU A 223 21.74 -3.55 -33.68
C GLU A 223 22.58 -2.30 -34.02
N THR A 224 22.35 -1.18 -33.33
CA THR A 224 23.12 0.05 -33.53
C THR A 224 24.51 -0.03 -32.88
N GLN A 225 25.44 0.81 -33.32
CA GLN A 225 26.74 0.96 -32.66
C GLN A 225 26.72 2.15 -31.70
N GLY A 226 27.46 2.06 -30.59
CA GLY A 226 27.68 3.17 -29.67
C GLY A 226 26.74 3.20 -28.47
N ALA A 227 26.52 4.40 -27.91
CA ALA A 227 25.88 4.58 -26.60
C ALA A 227 24.41 4.13 -26.53
N TYR A 228 23.67 4.24 -27.64
CA TYR A 228 22.24 3.88 -27.67
C TYR A 228 22.00 2.37 -27.58
N ARG A 229 22.91 1.55 -28.12
CA ARG A 229 22.88 0.10 -27.92
C ARG A 229 22.99 -0.26 -26.44
N GLN A 230 23.98 0.29 -25.74
CA GLN A 230 24.16 0.02 -24.30
C GLN A 230 22.94 0.45 -23.49
N LYS A 231 22.43 1.67 -23.77
CA LYS A 231 21.19 2.16 -23.15
C LYS A 231 20.00 1.24 -23.40
N ALA A 232 19.87 0.72 -24.62
CA ALA A 232 18.82 -0.20 -25.01
C ALA A 232 18.94 -1.56 -24.30
N GLU A 233 20.15 -2.13 -24.25
CA GLU A 233 20.43 -3.38 -23.51
C GLU A 233 20.05 -3.25 -22.03
N ASP A 234 20.43 -2.14 -21.39
CA ASP A 234 20.19 -1.92 -19.97
C ASP A 234 18.70 -1.70 -19.66
N LEU A 235 18.00 -0.90 -20.47
CA LEU A 235 16.57 -0.69 -20.31
C LEU A 235 15.78 -1.98 -20.58
N LEU A 236 16.11 -2.74 -21.63
CA LEU A 236 15.42 -3.98 -21.95
C LEU A 236 15.60 -5.02 -20.85
N ARG A 237 16.83 -5.18 -20.33
CA ARG A 237 17.13 -6.07 -19.20
C ARG A 237 16.31 -5.71 -17.97
N ASP A 238 16.13 -4.42 -17.69
CA ASP A 238 15.34 -3.97 -16.56
C ASP A 238 13.85 -4.17 -16.79
N LEU A 239 13.34 -4.01 -18.03
CA LEU A 239 11.94 -4.33 -18.36
C LEU A 239 11.63 -5.83 -18.21
N GLU A 240 12.54 -6.71 -18.64
CA GLU A 240 12.35 -8.17 -18.59
C GLU A 240 12.36 -8.74 -17.17
N LYS A 241 13.00 -8.08 -16.19
CA LYS A 241 12.95 -8.51 -14.78
C LYS A 241 11.55 -8.46 -14.17
N PHE A 242 10.62 -7.78 -14.83
CA PHE A 242 9.28 -7.49 -14.30
C PHE A 242 8.14 -8.08 -15.14
N ASP A 243 8.45 -8.81 -16.21
CA ASP A 243 7.49 -9.62 -16.98
C ASP A 243 7.13 -10.89 -16.21
#